data_AF-A0A948PYI7-F1
#
_entry.id   AF-A0A948PYI7-F1
#
_cell.length_a   1.000
_cell.length_b   1.000
_cell.length_c   1.000
_cell.angle_alpha   90.00
_cell.angle_beta   90.00
_cell.angle_gamma   90.00
#
_symmetry.space_group_name_H-M   'P 1'
#
loop_
_entity.id
_entity.type
_entity.pdbx_description
1 polymer ?
#
loop_
_entity_poly.entity_id
_entity_poly.type
_entity_poly.pdbx_seq_one_letter_code
_entity_poly.pdbx_strand_id
1 'polypeptide(L)'
;MYDRIAGSYQLIYETLKGRKYPLELGYGAIPSSFVPIDKKTTVAACKYGCGLYGRNGGCPPFAPNFNEIPGNELLILYARLETKHYPHRVLSGPYYTKWVLIETLLTPLTNRIGRRIAGLLDGYFLSSGNCQVCRPKRCAVKEGKRCRNPEGRSYSLEATGVLVTELMKRFLGIELDWWRKGEPAYIP
;
A
#
# COMPACT_ATOMS: atom_id res chain seq x y z
N MET A 1 -1.38 24.43 -14.74
CA MET A 1 -2.45 23.44 -14.46
C MET A 1 -1.92 22.14 -15.02
N TYR A 2 -1.51 21.18 -14.18
CA TYR A 2 -0.97 19.90 -14.65
C TYR A 2 -2.16 19.01 -15.01
N ASP A 3 -2.21 18.52 -16.25
CA ASP A 3 -3.25 17.60 -16.69
C ASP A 3 -3.09 16.29 -15.92
N ARG A 4 -4.02 16.02 -15.01
CA ARG A 4 -4.00 14.80 -14.21
C ARG A 4 -4.26 13.62 -15.13
N ILE A 5 -3.27 12.75 -15.31
CA ILE A 5 -3.49 11.43 -15.89
C ILE A 5 -4.03 10.57 -14.75
N ALA A 6 -5.34 10.32 -14.77
CA ALA A 6 -6.00 9.41 -13.85
C ALA A 6 -7.07 8.60 -14.59
N GLY A 7 -7.26 7.36 -14.17
CA GLY A 7 -8.25 6.48 -14.77
C GLY A 7 -8.52 5.27 -13.89
N SER A 8 -9.61 4.58 -14.20
CA SER A 8 -10.00 3.35 -13.51
C SER A 8 -10.70 2.39 -14.45
N TYR A 9 -10.52 1.09 -14.21
CA TYR A 9 -11.19 0.02 -14.94
C TYR A 9 -11.88 -0.93 -13.97
N GLN A 10 -13.06 -1.40 -14.35
CA GLN A 10 -13.75 -2.49 -13.66
C GLN A 10 -13.25 -3.83 -14.23
N LEU A 11 -12.93 -4.77 -13.35
CA LEU A 11 -12.47 -6.10 -13.73
C LEU A 11 -13.02 -7.16 -12.79
N ILE A 12 -13.07 -8.41 -13.25
CA ILE A 12 -13.39 -9.55 -12.41
C ILE A 12 -12.08 -10.25 -12.04
N TYR A 13 -11.69 -10.18 -10.77
CA TYR A 13 -10.53 -10.88 -10.24
C TYR A 13 -10.93 -12.27 -9.75
N GLU A 14 -10.32 -13.30 -10.33
CA GLU A 14 -10.52 -14.69 -9.91
C GLU A 14 -9.34 -15.18 -9.05
N THR A 15 -9.65 -15.60 -7.83
CA THR A 15 -8.67 -16.25 -6.94
C THR A 15 -8.30 -17.65 -7.45
N LEU A 16 -7.17 -18.20 -6.99
CA LEU A 16 -6.78 -19.59 -7.28
C LEU A 16 -7.83 -20.65 -6.90
N LYS A 17 -8.79 -20.30 -6.02
CA LYS A 17 -9.90 -21.17 -5.61
C LYS A 17 -11.19 -20.93 -6.40
N GLY A 18 -11.12 -20.23 -7.54
CA GLY A 18 -12.27 -19.94 -8.41
C GLY A 18 -13.24 -18.87 -7.90
N ARG A 19 -12.96 -18.22 -6.77
CA ARG A 19 -13.81 -17.12 -6.27
C ARG A 19 -13.58 -15.86 -7.09
N LYS A 20 -14.66 -15.26 -7.55
CA LYS A 20 -14.67 -14.05 -8.39
C LYS A 20 -15.04 -12.83 -7.55
N TYR A 21 -14.26 -11.77 -7.69
CA TYR A 21 -14.49 -10.48 -7.06
C TYR A 21 -14.50 -9.39 -8.14
N PRO A 22 -15.61 -8.66 -8.32
CA PRO A 22 -15.57 -7.44 -9.12
C PRO A 22 -14.72 -6.40 -8.36
N LEU A 23 -13.67 -5.94 -9.02
CA LEU A 23 -12.73 -4.96 -8.50
C LEU A 23 -12.68 -3.76 -9.43
N GLU A 24 -12.47 -2.61 -8.83
CA GLU A 24 -11.94 -1.46 -9.56
C GLU A 24 -10.43 -1.44 -9.40
N LEU A 25 -9.72 -1.27 -10.50
CA LEU A 25 -8.30 -0.95 -10.52
C LEU A 25 -8.15 0.46 -11.08
N GLY A 26 -7.59 1.36 -10.28
CA GLY A 26 -7.37 2.74 -10.70
C GLY A 26 -5.94 3.20 -10.51
N TYR A 27 -5.61 4.27 -11.21
CA TYR A 27 -4.28 4.84 -11.24
C TYR A 27 -4.33 6.36 -11.36
N GLY A 28 -3.23 6.99 -10.96
CA GLY A 28 -2.97 8.40 -11.23
C GLY A 28 -1.48 8.69 -11.30
N ALA A 29 -1.08 9.66 -12.11
CA ALA A 29 0.31 10.13 -12.16
C ALA A 29 0.39 11.59 -11.73
N ILE A 30 1.38 11.90 -10.89
CA ILE A 30 1.65 13.27 -10.43
C ILE A 30 3.16 13.52 -10.39
N PRO A 31 3.63 14.78 -10.56
CA PRO A 31 5.03 15.07 -10.35
C PRO A 31 5.43 14.85 -8.89
N SER A 32 6.63 14.35 -8.65
CA SER A 32 7.15 14.07 -7.30
C SER A 32 7.13 15.31 -6.39
N SER A 33 7.24 16.52 -6.96
CA SER A 33 7.17 17.79 -6.23
C SER A 33 5.79 18.11 -5.64
N PHE A 34 4.73 17.45 -6.10
CA PHE A 34 3.37 17.62 -5.57
C PHE A 34 2.97 16.55 -4.54
N VAL A 35 3.85 15.58 -4.27
CA VAL A 35 3.59 14.50 -3.32
C VAL A 35 3.57 15.10 -1.90
N PRO A 36 2.49 14.92 -1.11
CA PRO A 36 2.42 15.44 0.24
C PRO A 36 3.29 14.57 1.16
N ILE A 37 4.30 15.18 1.79
CA ILE A 37 5.31 14.48 2.58
C ILE A 37 5.41 15.10 3.97
N ASP A 38 5.23 14.27 4.99
CA ASP A 38 5.57 14.57 6.38
C ASP A 38 6.07 13.30 7.06
N LYS A 39 7.39 13.11 7.00
CA LYS A 39 8.07 11.95 7.58
C LYS A 39 7.84 11.83 9.08
N LYS A 40 7.76 12.95 9.82
CA LYS A 40 7.57 12.91 11.27
C LYS A 40 6.20 12.32 11.59
N THR A 41 5.16 12.79 10.89
CA THR A 41 3.79 12.31 11.05
C THR A 41 3.65 10.84 10.65
N THR A 42 4.17 10.41 9.49
CA THR A 42 4.03 9.01 9.08
C THR A 42 4.84 8.05 9.95
N VAL A 43 6.03 8.45 10.40
CA VAL A 43 6.84 7.63 11.32
C VAL A 43 6.17 7.50 12.68
N ALA A 44 5.56 8.58 13.20
CA ALA A 44 4.77 8.51 14.43
C ALA A 44 3.59 7.56 14.27
N ALA A 45 2.82 7.66 13.18
CA ALA A 45 1.72 6.76 12.88
C ALA A 45 2.19 5.29 12.81
N CYS A 46 3.31 5.01 12.14
CA CYS A 46 3.89 3.67 12.11
C CYS A 46 4.28 3.19 13.51
N LYS A 47 4.96 4.03 14.29
CA LYS A 47 5.48 3.67 15.63
C LYS A 47 4.36 3.30 16.61
N TYR A 48 3.26 4.03 16.58
CA TYR A 48 2.16 3.86 17.54
C TYR A 48 1.02 3.00 17.01
N GLY A 49 0.87 2.87 15.69
CA GLY A 49 -0.24 2.15 15.05
C GLY A 49 0.13 0.81 14.40
N CYS A 50 1.42 0.53 14.14
CA CYS A 50 1.84 -0.65 13.41
C CYS A 50 2.81 -1.53 14.19
N GLY A 51 2.43 -2.79 14.40
CA GLY A 51 3.30 -3.78 15.02
C GLY A 51 4.60 -4.03 14.24
N LEU A 52 4.71 -3.69 12.96
CA LEU A 52 5.92 -3.95 12.18
C LEU A 52 6.99 -2.85 12.27
N TYR A 53 6.71 -1.74 12.97
CA TYR A 53 7.69 -0.67 13.19
C TYR A 53 9.00 -1.22 13.77
N GLY A 54 10.14 -0.85 13.18
CA GLY A 54 11.46 -1.33 13.61
C GLY A 54 11.72 -2.82 13.37
N ARG A 55 10.78 -3.58 12.79
CA ARG A 55 10.85 -5.04 12.65
C ARG A 55 10.81 -5.53 11.19
N ASN A 56 10.75 -4.63 10.22
CA ASN A 56 10.74 -4.97 8.79
C ASN A 56 11.62 -3.98 8.02
N GLY A 57 12.44 -4.48 7.08
CA GLY A 57 13.28 -3.62 6.27
C GLY A 57 12.49 -2.62 5.41
N GLY A 58 11.27 -2.91 4.99
CA GLY A 58 10.45 -1.95 4.24
C GLY A 58 9.80 -0.85 5.09
N CYS A 59 10.00 -0.86 6.42
CA CYS A 59 9.35 0.03 7.36
C CYS A 59 10.35 1.00 8.02
N PRO A 60 9.87 2.08 8.68
CA PRO A 60 10.74 2.93 9.48
C PRO A 60 11.40 2.16 10.64
N PRO A 61 12.61 2.54 11.06
CA PRO A 61 13.42 3.68 10.59
C PRO A 61 14.24 3.37 9.31
N PHE A 62 14.08 2.19 8.71
CA PHE A 62 14.99 1.73 7.67
C PHE A 62 14.61 2.15 6.25
N ALA A 63 13.42 2.72 6.06
CA ALA A 63 12.97 3.24 4.77
C ALA A 63 13.51 4.66 4.54
N PRO A 64 14.00 4.96 3.31
CA PRO A 64 14.52 6.29 2.97
C PRO A 64 13.42 7.34 3.03
N ASN A 65 13.79 8.62 2.96
CA ASN A 65 12.83 9.69 2.72
C ASN A 65 12.36 9.64 1.25
N PHE A 66 11.13 10.05 0.99
CA PHE A 66 10.58 10.03 -0.37
C PHE A 66 11.45 10.82 -1.35
N ASN A 67 11.99 11.98 -0.92
CA ASN A 67 12.87 12.81 -1.73
C ASN A 67 14.25 12.19 -2.05
N GLU A 68 14.62 11.10 -1.37
CA GLU A 68 15.85 10.35 -1.65
C GLU A 68 15.62 9.25 -2.70
N ILE A 69 14.36 9.02 -3.10
CA ILE A 69 14.00 8.06 -4.13
C ILE A 69 14.08 8.77 -5.48
N PRO A 70 14.85 8.24 -6.44
CA PRO A 70 14.96 8.89 -7.74
C PRO A 70 13.65 8.76 -8.53
N GLY A 71 13.32 9.82 -9.28
CA GLY A 71 12.12 9.89 -10.10
C GLY A 71 11.42 11.24 -9.98
N ASN A 72 10.99 11.78 -11.12
CA ASN A 72 10.31 13.08 -11.17
C ASN A 72 8.78 12.95 -11.14
N GLU A 73 8.26 11.73 -11.20
CA GLU A 73 6.83 11.44 -11.17
C GLU A 73 6.54 10.25 -10.25
N LEU A 74 5.39 10.31 -9.56
CA LEU A 74 4.81 9.22 -8.78
C LEU A 74 3.58 8.69 -9.53
N LEU A 75 3.66 7.42 -9.95
CA LEU A 75 2.50 6.66 -10.39
C LEU A 75 1.85 5.98 -9.17
N ILE A 76 0.62 6.37 -8.89
CA ILE A 76 -0.23 5.82 -7.85
C ILE A 76 -1.07 4.71 -8.48
N LEU A 77 -1.12 3.54 -7.82
CA LEU A 77 -1.97 2.41 -8.20
C LEU A 77 -2.80 2.03 -6.98
N TYR A 78 -4.12 1.89 -7.16
CA TYR A 78 -5.02 1.39 -6.14
C TYR A 78 -5.93 0.30 -6.70
N ALA A 79 -6.41 -0.57 -5.81
CA ALA A 79 -7.50 -1.48 -6.08
C ALA A 79 -8.59 -1.24 -5.05
N ARG A 80 -9.85 -1.36 -5.46
CA ARG A 80 -11.03 -1.16 -4.61
C ARG A 80 -12.01 -2.32 -4.80
N LEU A 81 -12.52 -2.84 -3.69
CA LEU A 81 -13.58 -3.84 -3.65
C LEU A 81 -14.75 -3.23 -2.88
N GLU A 82 -15.94 -3.15 -3.48
CA GLU A 82 -17.12 -2.69 -2.75
C GLU A 82 -17.54 -3.72 -1.69
N THR A 83 -17.93 -3.25 -0.52
CA THR A 83 -18.32 -4.09 0.64
C THR A 83 -19.50 -5.01 0.35
N LYS A 84 -20.40 -4.61 -0.56
CA LYS A 84 -21.52 -5.46 -1.03
C LYS A 84 -21.08 -6.77 -1.69
N HIS A 85 -19.81 -6.84 -2.13
CA HIS A 85 -19.22 -8.02 -2.74
C HIS A 85 -18.41 -8.88 -1.75
N TYR A 86 -18.41 -8.52 -0.47
CA TYR A 86 -17.75 -9.32 0.54
C TYR A 86 -18.55 -10.61 0.79
N PRO A 87 -17.87 -11.75 1.05
CA PRO A 87 -18.57 -12.95 1.47
C PRO A 87 -19.34 -12.71 2.76
N HIS A 88 -20.54 -13.27 2.90
CA HIS A 88 -21.40 -13.10 4.08
C HIS A 88 -20.65 -13.33 5.41
N ARG A 89 -19.83 -14.39 5.49
CA ARG A 89 -18.99 -14.71 6.66
C ARG A 89 -17.96 -13.63 7.03
N VAL A 90 -17.53 -12.81 6.07
CA VAL A 90 -16.60 -11.69 6.29
C VAL A 90 -17.36 -10.49 6.82
N LEU A 91 -18.54 -10.22 6.25
CA LEU A 91 -19.43 -9.15 6.71
C LEU A 91 -19.88 -9.37 8.15
N SER A 92 -20.32 -10.58 8.49
CA SER A 92 -20.75 -10.94 9.85
C SER A 92 -19.61 -11.13 10.85
N GLY A 93 -18.37 -11.22 10.37
CA GLY A 93 -17.19 -11.40 11.20
C GLY A 93 -16.67 -10.10 11.84
N PRO A 94 -15.70 -10.19 12.77
CA PRO A 94 -15.04 -9.03 13.35
C PRO A 94 -14.28 -8.23 12.27
N TYR A 95 -13.92 -6.98 12.61
CA TYR A 95 -13.09 -6.10 11.78
C TYR A 95 -11.88 -6.81 11.17
N TYR A 96 -11.16 -7.58 11.99
CA TYR A 96 -9.96 -8.28 11.57
C TYR A 96 -10.20 -9.20 10.35
N THR A 97 -11.36 -9.84 10.27
CA THR A 97 -11.73 -10.70 9.12
C THR A 97 -11.87 -9.91 7.82
N LYS A 98 -12.40 -8.68 7.90
CA LYS A 98 -12.54 -7.75 6.78
C LYS A 98 -11.17 -7.26 6.32
N TRP A 99 -10.33 -6.84 7.27
CA TRP A 99 -8.95 -6.46 7.01
C TRP A 99 -8.13 -7.59 6.36
N VAL A 100 -8.26 -8.84 6.86
CA VAL A 100 -7.58 -10.01 6.28
C VAL A 100 -8.04 -10.26 4.84
N LEU A 101 -9.32 -10.08 4.52
CA LEU A 101 -9.80 -10.22 3.14
C LEU A 101 -9.07 -9.24 2.21
N ILE A 102 -9.06 -7.95 2.56
CA ILE A 102 -8.40 -6.90 1.76
C ILE A 102 -6.90 -7.16 1.65
N GLU A 103 -6.22 -7.43 2.76
CA GLU A 103 -4.78 -7.66 2.77
C GLU A 103 -4.36 -8.93 2.01
N THR A 104 -5.24 -9.95 1.95
CA THR A 104 -4.97 -11.18 1.20
C THR A 104 -5.30 -11.03 -0.29
N LEU A 105 -6.25 -10.16 -0.64
CA LEU A 105 -6.76 -10.01 -2.00
C LEU A 105 -6.05 -8.88 -2.75
N LEU A 106 -6.11 -7.67 -2.20
CA LEU A 106 -5.71 -6.44 -2.91
C LEU A 106 -4.21 -6.20 -2.81
N THR A 107 -3.60 -6.39 -1.63
CA THR A 107 -2.16 -6.14 -1.44
C THR A 107 -1.27 -6.98 -2.37
N PRO A 108 -1.49 -8.30 -2.56
CA PRO A 108 -0.70 -9.07 -3.51
C PRO A 108 -0.96 -8.69 -4.97
N LEU A 109 -2.20 -8.30 -5.30
CA LEU A 109 -2.57 -7.85 -6.64
C LEU A 109 -1.88 -6.54 -7.00
N THR A 110 -2.06 -5.50 -6.19
CA THR A 110 -1.46 -4.18 -6.40
C THR A 110 0.06 -4.25 -6.37
N ASN A 111 0.66 -5.02 -5.46
CA ASN A 111 2.11 -5.17 -5.41
C ASN A 111 2.68 -5.90 -6.64
N ARG A 112 1.95 -6.88 -7.20
CA ARG A 112 2.38 -7.59 -8.42
C ARG A 112 2.32 -6.68 -9.64
N ILE A 113 1.21 -5.97 -9.81
CA ILE A 113 1.01 -5.02 -10.91
C ILE A 113 2.04 -3.88 -10.80
N GLY A 114 2.15 -3.26 -9.62
CA GLY A 114 3.07 -2.16 -9.38
C GLY A 114 4.54 -2.53 -9.61
N ARG A 115 4.99 -3.72 -9.17
CA ARG A 115 6.34 -4.21 -9.48
C ARG A 115 6.58 -4.37 -10.97
N ARG A 116 5.59 -4.88 -11.71
CA ARG A 116 5.70 -5.06 -13.16
C ARG A 116 5.75 -3.72 -13.88
N ILE A 117 4.90 -2.77 -13.50
CA ILE A 117 4.92 -1.41 -14.06
C ILE A 117 6.25 -0.73 -13.77
N ALA A 118 6.74 -0.79 -12.53
CA ALA A 118 8.04 -0.23 -12.16
C ALA A 118 9.16 -0.81 -13.03
N GLY A 119 9.20 -2.14 -13.25
CA GLY A 119 10.19 -2.75 -14.14
C GLY A 119 10.06 -2.34 -15.61
N LEU A 120 8.85 -2.07 -16.11
CA LEU A 120 8.62 -1.59 -17.47
C LEU A 120 9.02 -0.12 -17.68
N LEU A 121 8.94 0.68 -16.62
CA LEU A 121 9.24 2.12 -16.63
C LEU A 121 10.63 2.46 -16.08
N ASP A 122 11.45 1.45 -15.77
CA ASP A 122 12.72 1.62 -15.03
C ASP A 122 12.56 2.45 -13.74
N GLY A 123 11.42 2.26 -13.07
CA GLY A 123 10.99 3.01 -11.89
C GLY A 123 11.23 2.27 -10.57
N TYR A 124 11.11 3.01 -9.47
CA TYR A 124 11.20 2.47 -8.11
C TYR A 124 9.82 2.05 -7.59
N PHE A 125 9.70 0.80 -7.14
CA PHE A 125 8.45 0.27 -6.60
C PHE A 125 8.29 0.54 -5.10
N LEU A 126 7.21 1.25 -4.74
CA LEU A 126 6.74 1.45 -3.36
C LEU A 126 5.50 0.59 -3.10
N SER A 127 5.51 -0.18 -2.00
CA SER A 127 4.44 -1.12 -1.69
C SER A 127 3.29 -0.53 -0.87
N SER A 128 2.11 -1.13 -1.01
CA SER A 128 1.04 -1.01 -0.02
C SER A 128 1.38 -1.93 1.16
N GLY A 129 1.94 -1.37 2.23
CA GLY A 129 2.36 -2.14 3.41
C GLY A 129 3.82 -2.63 3.38
N ASN A 130 4.11 -3.63 4.21
CA ASN A 130 5.48 -4.02 4.54
C ASN A 130 6.18 -4.84 3.43
N CYS A 131 7.52 -4.82 3.41
CA CYS A 131 8.30 -5.67 2.51
C CYS A 131 8.02 -7.16 2.76
N GLN A 132 7.78 -7.91 1.68
CA GLN A 132 7.50 -9.35 1.70
C GLN A 132 8.56 -10.20 0.97
N VAL A 133 9.61 -9.60 0.41
CA VAL A 133 10.60 -10.27 -0.47
C VAL A 133 11.32 -11.45 0.19
N CYS A 134 11.60 -11.37 1.49
CA CYS A 134 12.31 -12.46 2.19
C CYS A 134 11.39 -13.63 2.57
N ARG A 135 10.07 -13.54 2.39
CA ARG A 135 9.15 -14.60 2.83
C ARG A 135 9.45 -15.91 2.08
N PRO A 136 9.35 -17.08 2.75
CA PRO A 136 8.91 -17.29 4.14
C PRO A 136 10.01 -17.07 5.21
N LYS A 137 11.24 -16.72 4.82
CA LYS A 137 12.36 -16.52 5.75
C LYS A 137 12.12 -15.28 6.64
N ARG A 138 12.63 -15.32 7.88
CA ARG A 138 12.62 -14.18 8.80
C ARG A 138 13.34 -12.99 8.17
N CYS A 139 12.92 -11.75 8.47
CA CYS A 139 13.63 -10.55 8.03
C CYS A 139 14.92 -10.37 8.85
N ALA A 140 16.07 -10.18 8.20
CA ALA A 140 17.38 -10.04 8.84
C ALA A 140 17.49 -8.81 9.75
N VAL A 141 16.72 -7.76 9.44
CA VAL A 141 16.64 -6.55 10.25
C VAL A 141 16.13 -6.84 11.67
N LYS A 142 15.28 -7.87 11.85
CA LYS A 142 14.84 -8.33 13.18
C LYS A 142 15.96 -8.95 14.02
N GLU A 143 17.09 -9.24 13.40
CA GLU A 143 18.30 -9.81 14.03
C GLU A 143 19.42 -8.76 14.12
N GLY A 144 19.14 -7.48 13.82
CA GLY A 144 20.18 -6.43 13.77
C GLY A 144 21.10 -6.52 12.55
N LYS A 145 20.76 -7.35 11.54
CA LYS A 145 21.59 -7.59 10.35
C LYS A 145 21.10 -6.78 9.15
N ARG A 146 22.00 -6.59 8.17
CA ARG A 146 21.68 -5.98 6.86
C ARG A 146 20.60 -6.77 6.11
N CYS A 147 19.87 -6.09 5.24
CA CYS A 147 18.84 -6.73 4.41
C CYS A 147 19.46 -7.87 3.57
N ARG A 148 18.81 -9.04 3.54
CA ARG A 148 19.22 -10.17 2.68
C ARG A 148 18.97 -9.94 1.19
N ASN A 149 18.10 -8.99 0.85
CA ASN A 149 17.71 -8.66 -0.51
C ASN A 149 17.63 -7.13 -0.65
N PRO A 150 18.76 -6.41 -0.66
CA PRO A 150 18.77 -4.94 -0.72
C PRO A 150 18.11 -4.40 -1.99
N GLU A 151 18.40 -5.00 -3.15
CA GLU A 151 17.85 -4.57 -4.45
C GLU A 151 16.35 -4.86 -4.59
N GLY A 152 15.90 -6.04 -4.15
CA GLY A 152 14.49 -6.42 -4.23
C GLY A 152 13.58 -5.77 -3.16
N ARG A 153 14.17 -5.06 -2.20
CA ARG A 153 13.48 -4.47 -1.05
C ARG A 153 12.50 -3.39 -1.51
N SER A 154 11.22 -3.56 -1.18
CA SER A 154 10.23 -2.49 -1.31
C SER A 154 10.05 -1.76 0.01
N TYR A 155 9.82 -0.46 -0.07
CA TYR A 155 9.44 0.39 1.06
C TYR A 155 7.94 0.65 1.00
N SER A 156 7.26 0.68 2.15
CA SER A 156 5.87 1.14 2.12
C SER A 156 5.84 2.63 1.75
N LEU A 157 4.79 3.05 1.03
CA LEU A 157 4.66 4.46 0.64
C LEU A 157 4.64 5.41 1.86
N GLU A 158 3.92 5.05 2.92
CA GLU A 158 3.91 5.84 4.17
C GLU A 158 5.26 5.81 4.89
N ALA A 159 5.99 4.68 4.82
CA ALA A 159 7.30 4.54 5.43
C ALA A 159 8.31 5.53 4.86
N THR A 160 8.11 6.03 3.64
CA THR A 160 8.98 7.03 3.01
C THR A 160 8.64 8.47 3.40
N GLY A 161 7.51 8.69 4.07
CA GLY A 161 7.05 10.03 4.49
C GLY A 161 5.81 10.52 3.77
N VAL A 162 5.30 9.79 2.78
CA VAL A 162 4.14 10.21 2.01
C VAL A 162 2.86 10.11 2.85
N LEU A 163 2.10 11.20 2.88
CA LEU A 163 0.77 11.28 3.51
C LEU A 163 -0.28 10.67 2.58
N VAL A 164 -0.44 9.34 2.63
CA VAL A 164 -1.28 8.60 1.67
C VAL A 164 -2.75 9.05 1.70
N THR A 165 -3.33 9.35 2.86
CA THR A 165 -4.69 9.90 2.95
C THR A 165 -4.85 11.20 2.17
N GLU A 166 -3.87 12.10 2.29
CA GLU A 166 -3.89 13.39 1.61
C GLU A 166 -3.63 13.24 0.12
N LEU A 167 -2.70 12.35 -0.26
CA LEU A 167 -2.39 11.99 -1.64
C LEU A 167 -3.65 11.47 -2.36
N MET A 168 -4.33 10.48 -1.79
CA MET A 168 -5.54 9.89 -2.38
C MET A 168 -6.66 10.93 -2.50
N LYS A 169 -6.90 11.73 -1.44
CA LYS A 169 -7.96 12.75 -1.45
C LYS A 169 -7.69 13.84 -2.48
N ARG A 170 -6.49 14.43 -2.47
CA ARG A 170 -6.17 15.59 -3.33
C ARG A 170 -6.08 15.22 -4.81
N PHE A 171 -5.53 14.04 -5.12
CA PHE A 171 -5.18 13.70 -6.50
C PHE A 171 -6.13 12.71 -7.16
N LEU A 172 -6.75 11.82 -6.39
CA LEU A 172 -7.71 10.83 -6.90
C LEU A 172 -9.15 11.10 -6.44
N GLY A 173 -9.38 12.08 -5.55
CA GLY A 173 -10.72 12.34 -5.01
C GLY A 173 -11.24 11.21 -4.12
N ILE A 174 -10.34 10.35 -3.60
CA ILE A 174 -10.69 9.19 -2.78
C ILE A 174 -10.36 9.52 -1.32
N GLU A 175 -11.38 9.55 -0.48
CA GLU A 175 -11.19 9.65 0.97
C GLU A 175 -10.85 8.27 1.53
N LEU A 176 -9.71 8.17 2.21
CA LEU A 176 -9.33 6.96 2.92
C LEU A 176 -9.75 7.06 4.38
N ASP A 177 -10.64 6.17 4.77
CA ASP A 177 -10.96 5.94 6.17
C ASP A 177 -10.04 4.85 6.72
N TRP A 178 -9.51 5.10 7.92
CA TRP A 178 -8.64 4.17 8.62
C TRP A 178 -9.37 3.62 9.83
N TRP A 179 -9.25 2.32 10.06
CA TRP A 179 -9.83 1.71 11.25
C TRP A 179 -9.29 2.35 12.52
N ARG A 180 -10.21 2.66 13.43
CA ARG A 180 -9.91 3.12 14.78
C ARG A 180 -10.48 2.15 15.78
N LYS A 181 -9.64 1.75 16.74
CA LYS A 181 -10.06 0.90 17.84
C LYS A 181 -11.20 1.58 18.60
N GLY A 182 -12.37 0.94 18.65
CA GLY A 182 -13.56 1.50 19.29
C GLY A 182 -14.58 2.12 18.33
N GLU A 183 -14.33 2.11 17.02
CA GLU A 183 -15.29 2.55 15.99
C GLU A 183 -15.86 1.34 15.23
N PRO A 184 -16.92 0.68 15.75
CA PRO A 184 -17.45 -0.56 15.17
C PRO A 184 -18.16 -0.37 13.82
N ALA A 185 -18.49 0.87 13.45
CA ALA A 185 -19.16 1.19 12.19
C ALA A 185 -18.22 1.15 10.96
N TYR A 186 -16.90 1.13 11.17
CA TYR A 186 -15.93 1.09 10.07
C TYR A 186 -15.87 -0.29 9.40
N ILE A 187 -16.10 -0.32 8.09
CA ILE A 187 -15.97 -1.50 7.24
C ILE A 187 -14.92 -1.16 6.17
N PRO A 188 -13.69 -1.71 6.27
CA PRO A 188 -12.66 -1.53 5.24
C PRO A 188 -13.04 -2.24 3.94
#